data_AF-A0A3D4Y437-F1
#
_entry.id   AF-A0A3D4Y437-F1
#
_cell.length_a   1.000
_cell.length_b   1.000
_cell.length_c   1.000
_cell.angle_alpha   90.00
_cell.angle_beta   90.00
_cell.angle_gamma   90.00
#
_symmetry.space_group_name_H-M   'P 1'
#
loop_
_entity.id
_entity.type
_entity.pdbx_description
1 polymer ?
#
loop_
_entity_poly.entity_id
_entity_poly.type
_entity_poly.pdbx_seq_one_letter_code
_entity_poly.pdbx_strand_id
1 'polypeptide(L)'
;MSLEERFNKKNSELQQKIEVEIVKVKEGQSKRNMVQLQTILIELQASSRQRNVTLSYPRIIIDSWDYSDQLGVELVELAELYKKI
;
A
#
# COMPACT_ATOMS: atom_id res chain seq x y z
N MET A 1 8.05 12.49 -16.83
CA MET A 1 8.09 11.83 -15.51
C MET A 1 8.76 10.49 -15.65
N SER A 2 9.84 10.27 -14.89
CA SER A 2 10.51 8.98 -14.79
C SER A 2 9.63 7.95 -14.07
N LEU A 3 9.96 6.66 -14.18
CA LEU A 3 9.29 5.59 -13.44
C LEU A 3 9.37 5.83 -11.93
N GLU A 4 10.51 6.33 -11.46
CA GLU A 4 10.78 6.62 -10.05
C GLU A 4 9.94 7.81 -9.53
N GLU A 5 9.78 8.87 -10.32
CA GLU A 5 8.87 9.99 -9.96
C GLU A 5 7.41 9.52 -9.88
N ARG A 6 6.97 8.71 -10.84
CA ARG A 6 5.61 8.14 -10.85
C ARG A 6 5.39 7.24 -9.64
N PHE A 7 6.39 6.44 -9.27
CA PHE A 7 6.37 5.61 -8.08
C PHE A 7 6.25 6.45 -6.82
N ASN A 8 7.13 7.42 -6.61
CA ASN A 8 7.13 8.25 -5.41
C ASN A 8 5.81 9.01 -5.23
N LYS A 9 5.23 9.49 -6.34
CA LYS A 9 3.91 10.13 -6.33
C LYS A 9 2.81 9.16 -5.91
N LYS A 10 2.65 8.02 -6.62
CA LYS A 10 1.64 7.01 -6.27
C LYS A 10 1.83 6.45 -4.86
N ASN A 11 3.08 6.24 -4.44
CA ASN A 11 3.42 5.73 -3.10
C ASN A 11 2.94 6.71 -2.02
N SER A 12 3.20 8.01 -2.20
CA SER A 12 2.73 9.05 -1.27
C SER A 12 1.19 9.11 -1.20
N GLU A 13 0.51 9.03 -2.35
CA GLU A 13 -0.96 8.99 -2.40
C GLU A 13 -1.52 7.75 -1.68
N LEU A 14 -0.90 6.58 -1.85
CA LEU A 14 -1.34 5.34 -1.19
C LEU A 14 -1.07 5.31 0.30
N GLN A 15 0.04 5.89 0.75
CA GLN A 15 0.32 6.05 2.18
C GLN A 15 -0.77 6.87 2.86
N GLN A 16 -1.17 8.01 2.28
CA GLN A 16 -2.27 8.81 2.81
C GLN A 16 -3.60 8.04 2.83
N LYS A 17 -3.93 7.32 1.76
CA LYS A 17 -5.16 6.50 1.72
C LYS A 17 -5.17 5.43 2.81
N ILE A 18 -4.04 4.76 3.04
CA ILE A 18 -3.92 3.76 4.11
C ILE A 18 -4.02 4.40 5.50
N GLU A 19 -3.39 5.55 5.73
CA GLU A 19 -3.52 6.27 7.01
C GLU A 19 -4.97 6.63 7.31
N VAL A 20 -5.70 7.16 6.32
CA VAL A 20 -7.13 7.45 6.46
C VAL A 20 -7.92 6.17 6.77
N GLU A 21 -7.60 5.06 6.12
CA GLU A 21 -8.24 3.78 6.39
C GLU A 21 -7.93 3.26 7.80
N ILE A 22 -6.70 3.41 8.29
CA ILE A 22 -6.31 3.06 9.67
C ILE A 22 -7.11 3.89 10.68
N VAL A 23 -7.30 5.19 10.41
CA VAL A 23 -8.13 6.05 11.26
C VAL A 23 -9.58 5.57 11.27
N LYS A 24 -10.15 5.25 10.11
CA LYS A 24 -11.51 4.67 10.03
C LYS A 24 -11.64 3.35 10.77
N VAL A 25 -10.63 2.47 10.69
CA VAL A 25 -10.60 1.22 11.46
C VAL A 25 -10.52 1.51 12.97
N LYS A 26 -9.69 2.48 13.40
CA LYS A 26 -9.65 2.94 14.81
C LYS A 26 -10.99 3.48 15.29
N GLU A 27 -11.70 4.21 14.44
CA GLU A 27 -13.03 4.76 14.72
C GLU A 27 -14.15 3.70 14.62
N GLY A 28 -13.82 2.45 14.28
CA GLY A 28 -14.79 1.36 14.15
C GLY A 28 -15.64 1.43 12.87
N GLN A 29 -15.31 2.32 11.94
CA GLN A 29 -16.02 2.51 10.66
C GLN A 29 -15.61 1.51 9.59
N SER A 30 -14.47 0.82 9.77
CA SER A 30 -13.97 -0.18 8.83
C SER A 30 -13.62 -1.47 9.56
N LYS A 31 -14.02 -2.61 8.97
CA LYS A 31 -13.73 -3.96 9.48
C LYS A 31 -12.36 -4.47 9.02
N ARG A 32 -11.60 -3.67 8.28
CA ARG A 32 -10.27 -4.05 7.81
C ARG A 32 -9.33 -4.30 8.98
N ASN A 33 -8.40 -5.22 8.76
CA ASN A 33 -7.40 -5.56 9.76
C ASN A 33 -6.36 -4.44 9.88
N MET A 34 -6.34 -3.78 11.04
CA MET A 34 -5.39 -2.70 11.34
C MET A 34 -3.93 -3.15 11.20
N VAL A 35 -3.61 -4.38 11.61
CA VAL A 35 -2.24 -4.91 11.56
C VAL A 35 -1.78 -5.04 10.12
N GLN A 36 -2.68 -5.48 9.23
CA GLN A 36 -2.39 -5.54 7.80
C GLN A 36 -2.11 -4.14 7.27
N LEU A 37 -3.03 -3.18 7.46
CA LEU A 37 -2.87 -1.80 7.00
C LEU A 37 -1.55 -1.16 7.50
N GLN A 38 -1.20 -1.34 8.77
CA GLN A 38 0.07 -0.84 9.31
C GLN A 38 1.28 -1.52 8.65
N THR A 39 1.21 -2.84 8.41
CA THR A 39 2.27 -3.57 7.72
C THR A 39 2.49 -3.02 6.31
N ILE A 40 1.40 -2.79 5.55
CA ILE A 40 1.48 -2.18 4.21
C ILE A 40 2.11 -0.80 4.30
N LEU A 41 1.69 0.06 5.24
CA LEU A 41 2.23 1.41 5.40
C LEU A 41 3.74 1.40 5.66
N ILE A 42 4.20 0.51 6.55
CA ILE A 42 5.63 0.36 6.87
C ILE A 42 6.41 -0.10 5.63
N GLU A 43 5.91 -1.08 4.88
CA GLU A 43 6.55 -1.55 3.65
C GLU A 43 6.59 -0.45 2.58
N LEU A 44 5.52 0.33 2.43
CA LEU A 44 5.47 1.47 1.51
C LEU A 44 6.48 2.57 1.88
N GLN A 45 6.62 2.89 3.17
CA GLN A 45 7.62 3.84 3.66
C GLN A 45 9.04 3.30 3.46
N ALA A 46 9.26 2.02 3.74
CA ALA A 46 10.54 1.37 3.53
C ALA A 46 10.92 1.38 2.05
N SER A 47 10.00 1.03 1.15
CA SER A 47 10.23 1.02 -0.31
C SER A 47 10.54 2.40 -0.89
N SER A 48 10.11 3.48 -0.22
CA SER A 48 10.47 4.86 -0.57
C SER A 48 11.90 5.24 -0.13
N ARG A 49 12.33 4.73 1.04
CA ARG A 49 13.63 5.07 1.65
C ARG A 49 14.77 4.15 1.20
N GLN A 50 14.44 2.90 0.89
CA GLN A 50 15.39 1.85 0.55
C GLN A 50 14.99 1.21 -0.79
N ARG A 51 15.96 1.07 -1.69
CA ARG A 51 15.82 0.25 -2.90
C ARG A 51 16.05 -1.22 -2.50
N ASN A 52 15.23 -2.14 -3.02
CA ASN A 52 15.20 -3.59 -2.73
C ASN A 52 14.41 -4.05 -1.49
N VAL A 53 13.38 -3.31 -1.09
CA VAL A 53 12.47 -3.80 -0.05
C VAL A 53 11.57 -4.90 -0.62
N THR A 54 11.47 -6.03 0.09
CA THR A 54 10.53 -7.08 -0.28
C THR A 54 9.13 -6.64 0.12
N LEU A 55 8.25 -6.56 -0.87
CA LEU A 55 6.85 -6.19 -0.66
C LEU A 55 6.03 -7.46 -0.42
N SER A 56 5.58 -7.65 0.82
CA SER A 56 4.73 -8.77 1.23
C SER A 56 3.25 -8.41 1.14
N TYR A 57 2.94 -7.11 1.22
CA TYR A 57 1.59 -6.58 1.13
C TYR A 57 0.78 -7.02 -0.10
N PRO A 58 1.36 -7.26 -1.31
CA PRO A 58 0.56 -7.71 -2.43
C PRO A 58 -0.15 -9.01 -2.09
N ARG A 59 0.55 -9.96 -1.47
CA ARG A 59 -0.05 -11.24 -1.09
C ARG A 59 -1.10 -11.08 0.01
N ILE A 60 -0.89 -10.17 0.96
CA ILE A 60 -1.87 -9.84 2.01
C ILE A 60 -3.18 -9.32 1.40
N ILE A 61 -3.09 -8.44 0.40
CA ILE A 61 -4.27 -7.90 -0.29
C ILE A 61 -5.00 -9.02 -1.03
N ILE A 62 -4.29 -9.86 -1.78
CA ILE A 62 -4.90 -10.96 -2.54
C ILE A 62 -5.59 -11.97 -1.61
N ASP A 63 -5.00 -12.26 -0.47
CA ASP A 63 -5.44 -13.29 0.46
C ASP A 63 -6.53 -12.80 1.43
N SER A 64 -6.49 -11.53 1.82
CA SER A 64 -7.33 -10.98 2.89
C SER A 64 -8.26 -9.84 2.47
N TRP A 65 -8.03 -9.20 1.31
CA TRP A 65 -8.88 -8.12 0.83
C TRP A 65 -9.74 -8.61 -0.33
N ASP A 66 -11.00 -8.24 -0.27
CA ASP A 66 -11.87 -8.38 -1.43
C ASP A 66 -11.36 -7.41 -2.50
N TYR A 67 -10.96 -7.92 -3.67
CA TYR A 67 -10.46 -7.11 -4.80
C TYR A 67 -11.44 -6.04 -5.31
N SER A 68 -12.64 -6.00 -4.72
CA SER A 68 -13.66 -4.95 -4.86
C SER A 68 -13.16 -3.56 -4.45
N ASP A 69 -12.09 -3.47 -3.65
CA ASP A 69 -11.56 -2.20 -3.17
C ASP A 69 -10.47 -1.61 -4.07
N GLN A 70 -10.72 -0.41 -4.60
CA GLN A 70 -9.81 0.35 -5.44
C GLN A 70 -8.40 0.51 -4.83
N LEU A 71 -8.32 0.61 -3.50
CA LEU A 71 -7.06 0.71 -2.76
C LEU A 71 -6.18 -0.55 -2.95
N GLY A 72 -6.78 -1.74 -2.95
CA GLY A 72 -6.06 -2.99 -3.14
C GLY A 72 -5.45 -3.10 -4.54
N VAL A 73 -6.22 -2.70 -5.55
CA VAL A 73 -5.76 -2.67 -6.95
C VAL A 73 -4.59 -1.71 -7.12
N GLU A 74 -4.72 -0.48 -6.60
CA GLU A 74 -3.66 0.53 -6.71
C GLU A 74 -2.36 0.10 -6.00
N LEU A 75 -2.46 -0.59 -4.86
CA LEU A 75 -1.31 -1.14 -4.14
C LEU A 75 -0.60 -2.22 -4.96
N VAL A 76 -1.35 -3.14 -5.55
CA VAL A 76 -0.77 -4.19 -6.41
C VAL A 76 -0.09 -3.58 -7.64
N GLU A 77 -0.73 -2.59 -8.29
CA GLU A 77 -0.11 -1.84 -9.38
C GLU A 77 1.20 -1.16 -8.95
N LEU A 78 1.22 -0.56 -7.75
CA LEU A 78 2.43 0.07 -7.21
C LEU A 78 3.55 -0.95 -7.03
N ALA A 79 3.24 -2.15 -6.50
CA ALA A 79 4.21 -3.21 -6.32
C ALA A 79 4.78 -3.71 -7.66
N GLU A 80 3.96 -3.81 -8.70
CA GLU A 80 4.43 -4.12 -10.05
C GLU A 80 5.31 -3.02 -10.62
N LEU A 81 4.97 -1.76 -10.34
CA LEU A 81 5.75 -0.62 -10.78
C LEU A 81 7.09 -0.55 -10.06
N TYR A 82 7.14 -0.89 -8.76
CA TYR A 82 8.38 -1.00 -7.99
C TYR A 82 9.32 -2.08 -8.54
N LYS A 83 8.79 -3.23 -9.00
CA LYS A 83 9.59 -4.28 -9.64
C LYS A 83 10.25 -3.85 -10.96
N LYS A 84 9.78 -2.77 -11.59
CA LYS A 84 10.29 -2.25 -12.86
C LYS A 84 11.34 -1.13 -12.69
N ILE A 85 11.61 -0.72 -11.45
CA ILE A 85 12.60 0.30 -11.08
C ILE A 85 13.84 -0.42 -10.55
#